data_AF-A0A2D5PRW2-F1
#
_entry.id   AF-A0A2D5PRW2-F1
#
_cell.length_a   1.000
_cell.length_b   1.000
_cell.length_c   1.000
_cell.angle_alpha   90.00
_cell.angle_beta   90.00
_cell.angle_gamma   90.00
#
_symmetry.space_group_name_H-M   'P 1'
#
loop_
_entity.id
_entity.type
_entity.pdbx_description
1 polymer ?
#
loop_
_entity_poly.entity_id
_entity_poly.type
_entity_poly.pdbx_seq_one_letter_code
_entity_poly.pdbx_strand_id
1 'polypeptide(L)'
;MLSNTEIYLIGLGFFLAILGAFLYFRKVSNSNKILLKAKQANLKDFSYKSEAFAKQDLVILYLFSIDGKFFDMSQLNDFLINYGFQKNDDFFSIYDNDVEKFRVANALKPGTLNEDTKTQALLLATDLAAQKNATDSIEDLLRFATKFCEKIYANICDSDRQPLSAESIKDLKMRASRYLLNDEESS
;
A
#
# COMPACT_ATOMS: atom_id res chain seq x y z
N MET A 1 -54.12 -3.21 15.95
CA MET A 1 -53.43 -2.90 14.69
C MET A 1 -52.53 -1.72 14.96
N LEU A 2 -51.25 -1.82 14.63
CA LEU A 2 -50.35 -0.65 14.70
C LEU A 2 -50.85 0.39 13.70
N SER A 3 -50.88 1.65 14.13
CA SER A 3 -51.10 2.78 13.23
C SER A 3 -49.97 2.84 12.22
N ASN A 4 -50.27 3.25 10.98
CA ASN A 4 -49.25 3.48 9.96
C ASN A 4 -48.12 4.39 10.48
N THR A 5 -48.46 5.38 11.32
CA THR A 5 -47.50 6.28 11.97
C THR A 5 -46.54 5.56 12.92
N GLU A 6 -47.02 4.56 13.67
CA GLU A 6 -46.19 3.76 14.58
C GLU A 6 -45.20 2.88 13.80
N ILE A 7 -45.63 2.32 12.67
CA ILE A 7 -44.77 1.54 11.77
C ILE A 7 -43.63 2.40 11.22
N TYR A 8 -43.92 3.63 10.78
CA TYR A 8 -42.89 4.56 10.31
C TYR A 8 -41.92 4.97 11.41
N LEU A 9 -42.40 5.20 12.64
CA LEU A 9 -41.53 5.56 13.77
C LEU A 9 -40.56 4.44 14.14
N ILE A 10 -41.03 3.20 14.17
CA ILE A 10 -40.20 2.03 14.47
C ILE A 10 -39.13 1.86 13.38
N GLY A 11 -39.51 1.97 12.11
CA GLY A 11 -38.57 1.89 10.98
C GLY A 11 -37.50 2.98 11.03
N LEU A 12 -37.88 4.23 11.33
CA LEU A 12 -36.95 5.34 11.46
C LEU A 12 -35.99 5.14 12.64
N GLY A 13 -36.49 4.64 13.78
CA GLY A 13 -35.67 4.34 14.95
C GLY A 13 -34.61 3.28 14.66
N PHE A 14 -35.00 2.19 13.99
CA PHE A 14 -34.07 1.15 13.56
C PHE A 14 -33.02 1.67 12.57
N PHE A 15 -33.44 2.49 11.60
CA PHE A 15 -32.52 3.06 10.62
C PHE A 15 -31.47 3.96 11.29
N LEU A 16 -31.89 4.83 12.21
CA LEU A 16 -30.98 5.72 12.94
C LEU A 16 -30.01 4.93 13.85
N ALA A 17 -30.48 3.84 14.47
CA ALA A 17 -29.62 2.97 15.27
C ALA A 17 -28.53 2.28 14.43
N ILE A 18 -28.90 1.75 13.25
CA ILE A 18 -27.95 1.13 12.31
C ILE A 18 -26.94 2.18 11.80
N LEU A 19 -27.42 3.36 11.42
CA LEU A 19 -26.56 4.45 10.96
C LEU A 19 -25.57 4.90 12.05
N GLY A 20 -26.05 5.03 13.30
CA GLY A 20 -25.22 5.37 14.45
C GLY A 20 -24.14 4.31 14.72
N ALA A 21 -24.51 3.03 14.72
CA ALA A 21 -23.56 1.92 14.85
C ALA A 21 -22.53 1.92 13.73
N PHE A 22 -22.96 2.10 12.47
CA PHE A 22 -22.08 2.18 11.31
C PHE A 22 -21.05 3.32 11.45
N LEU A 23 -21.49 4.52 11.83
CA LEU A 23 -20.59 5.66 12.02
C LEU A 23 -19.61 5.45 13.19
N TYR A 24 -20.06 4.82 14.27
CA TYR A 24 -19.21 4.46 15.40
C TYR A 24 -18.12 3.46 14.99
N PHE A 25 -18.49 2.36 14.32
CA PHE A 25 -17.53 1.37 13.82
C PHE A 25 -16.58 1.98 12.78
N ARG A 26 -17.06 2.85 11.90
CA ARG A 26 -16.22 3.59 10.94
C ARG A 26 -15.19 4.47 11.65
N LYS A 27 -15.59 5.18 12.72
CA LYS A 27 -14.68 6.03 13.51
C LYS A 27 -13.61 5.21 14.24
N VAL A 28 -14.00 4.09 14.86
CA VAL A 28 -13.05 3.20 15.56
C VAL A 28 -12.08 2.53 14.57
N SER A 29 -12.59 2.06 13.42
CA SER A 29 -11.76 1.49 12.36
C SER A 29 -10.70 2.47 11.83
N ASN A 30 -11.08 3.73 11.60
CA ASN A 30 -10.12 4.78 11.18
C ASN A 30 -9.15 5.23 12.29
N SER A 31 -9.46 4.98 13.56
CA SER A 31 -8.62 5.40 14.69
C SER A 31 -7.60 4.34 15.12
N ASN A 32 -7.74 3.12 14.61
CA ASN A 32 -6.80 2.03 14.85
C ASN A 32 -5.52 2.26 14.04
N LYS A 33 -4.66 3.16 14.53
CA LYS A 33 -3.25 3.18 14.12
C LYS A 33 -2.73 1.76 14.30
N ILE A 34 -2.33 1.12 13.21
CA ILE A 34 -1.74 -0.23 13.25
C ILE A 34 -0.39 -0.11 13.96
N LEU A 35 -0.42 -0.24 15.28
CA LEU A 35 0.72 -0.05 16.17
C LEU A 35 1.56 -1.33 16.18
N LEU A 36 2.42 -1.48 15.16
CA LEU A 36 3.48 -2.47 15.19
C LEU A 36 4.49 -2.13 16.28
N LYS A 37 4.62 -2.99 17.28
CA LYS A 37 5.62 -2.89 18.36
C LYS A 37 7.07 -3.14 17.88
N ALA A 38 7.25 -3.69 16.68
CA ALA A 38 8.56 -4.04 16.13
C ALA A 38 9.27 -2.87 15.44
N LYS A 39 10.61 -2.89 15.46
CA LYS A 39 11.44 -1.87 14.81
C LYS A 39 11.31 -1.98 13.28
N GLN A 40 10.88 -0.89 12.66
CA GLN A 40 10.56 -0.83 11.24
C GLN A 40 11.82 -0.54 10.41
N ALA A 41 11.86 -1.08 9.18
CA ALA A 41 12.89 -0.77 8.21
C ALA A 41 12.77 0.71 7.80
N ASN A 42 13.90 1.39 7.65
CA ASN A 42 13.90 2.80 7.25
C ASN A 42 13.94 2.90 5.72
N LEU A 43 13.40 3.99 5.17
CA LEU A 43 13.46 4.26 3.73
C LEU A 43 14.91 4.31 3.20
N LYS A 44 15.84 4.82 4.03
CA LYS A 44 17.28 4.87 3.72
C LYS A 44 17.93 3.47 3.62
N ASP A 45 17.30 2.44 4.18
CA ASP A 45 17.78 1.06 4.10
C ASP A 45 17.47 0.46 2.70
N PHE A 46 16.59 1.09 1.90
CA PHE A 46 16.24 0.66 0.55
C PHE A 46 17.03 1.43 -0.51
N SER A 47 18.20 0.91 -0.88
CA SER A 47 18.92 1.40 -2.06
C SER A 47 18.33 0.79 -3.33
N TYR A 48 17.72 1.62 -4.19
CA TYR A 48 17.41 1.23 -5.56
C TYR A 48 18.69 1.27 -6.39
N LYS A 49 18.94 0.21 -7.17
CA LYS A 49 20.11 0.11 -8.07
C LYS A 49 19.86 0.95 -9.33
N SER A 50 19.68 2.25 -9.15
CA SER A 50 19.53 3.23 -10.22
C SER A 50 20.76 4.13 -10.20
N GLU A 51 21.79 3.73 -10.95
CA GLU A 51 22.96 4.59 -11.22
C GLU A 51 22.59 5.79 -12.10
N ALA A 52 21.37 5.80 -12.66
CA ALA A 52 20.89 6.78 -13.63
C ALA A 52 20.48 8.13 -13.02
N PHE A 53 20.21 8.21 -11.71
CA PHE A 53 19.74 9.44 -11.09
C PHE A 53 20.45 9.73 -9.76
N ALA A 54 21.17 10.86 -9.69
CA ALA A 54 21.84 11.32 -8.47
C ALA A 54 20.87 11.65 -7.31
N LYS A 55 19.56 11.65 -7.55
CA LYS A 55 18.51 11.97 -6.57
C LYS A 55 17.34 10.99 -6.71
N GLN A 56 17.26 10.02 -5.79
CA GLN A 56 16.11 9.12 -5.65
C GLN A 56 14.86 9.90 -5.23
N ASP A 57 13.70 9.57 -5.81
CA ASP A 57 12.39 10.04 -5.35
C ASP A 57 11.46 8.86 -5.07
N LEU A 58 11.58 8.31 -3.85
CA LEU A 58 10.87 7.11 -3.46
C LEU A 58 9.40 7.40 -3.13
N VAL A 59 8.52 6.59 -3.70
CA VAL A 59 7.15 6.41 -3.25
C VAL A 59 7.02 5.06 -2.57
N ILE A 60 6.44 5.09 -1.37
CA ILE A 60 6.38 3.92 -0.49
C ILE A 60 4.97 3.77 0.07
N LEU A 61 4.45 2.56 -0.05
CA LEU A 61 3.22 2.12 0.56
C LEU A 61 3.54 1.02 1.57
N TYR A 62 3.01 1.15 2.78
CA TYR A 62 3.07 0.08 3.78
C TYR A 62 1.84 -0.79 3.66
N LEU A 63 2.04 -2.11 3.68
CA LEU A 63 0.95 -3.08 3.62
C LEU A 63 0.90 -3.82 4.96
N PHE A 64 -0.17 -3.64 5.73
CA PHE A 64 -0.30 -4.22 7.06
C PHE A 64 -1.41 -5.26 7.11
N SER A 65 -1.14 -6.40 7.72
CA SER A 65 -2.16 -7.43 7.95
C SER A 65 -3.36 -6.83 8.69
N ILE A 66 -4.57 -7.12 8.20
CA ILE A 66 -5.83 -6.61 8.77
C ILE A 66 -6.08 -7.22 10.15
N ASP A 67 -5.79 -8.50 10.32
CA ASP A 67 -6.07 -9.24 11.56
C ASP A 67 -4.86 -9.35 12.49
N GLY A 68 -3.73 -8.74 12.12
CA GLY A 68 -2.49 -8.76 12.88
C GLY A 68 -1.80 -10.12 12.89
N LYS A 69 -2.23 -11.09 12.07
CA LYS A 69 -1.49 -12.33 11.87
C LYS A 69 -0.33 -12.10 10.90
N PHE A 70 0.67 -12.96 11.01
CA PHE A 70 1.73 -13.02 10.01
C PHE A 70 1.16 -13.50 8.68
N PHE A 71 1.70 -12.97 7.59
CA PHE A 71 1.36 -13.41 6.25
C PHE A 71 1.80 -14.86 6.03
N ASP A 72 1.01 -15.60 5.24
CA ASP A 72 1.43 -16.88 4.68
C ASP A 72 2.49 -16.62 3.60
N MET A 73 3.74 -16.95 3.89
CA MET A 73 4.86 -16.71 2.99
C MET A 73 4.78 -17.52 1.70
N SER A 74 4.18 -18.71 1.71
CA SER A 74 3.99 -19.51 0.49
C SER A 74 3.01 -18.78 -0.44
N GLN A 75 1.84 -18.38 0.09
CA GLN A 75 0.84 -17.67 -0.69
C GLN A 75 1.35 -16.32 -1.21
N LEU A 76 2.11 -15.60 -0.39
CA LEU A 76 2.74 -14.34 -0.75
C LEU A 76 3.73 -14.53 -1.90
N ASN A 77 4.65 -15.49 -1.76
CA ASN A 77 5.68 -15.77 -2.77
C ASN A 77 5.02 -16.20 -4.09
N ASP A 78 4.08 -17.14 -4.03
CA ASP A 78 3.37 -17.62 -5.21
C ASP A 78 2.67 -16.48 -5.95
N PHE A 79 2.03 -15.55 -5.23
CA PHE A 79 1.37 -14.41 -5.86
C PHE A 79 2.38 -13.49 -6.54
N LEU A 80 3.48 -13.13 -5.87
CA LEU A 80 4.49 -12.23 -6.41
C LEU A 80 5.16 -12.83 -7.67
N ILE A 81 5.56 -14.09 -7.61
CA ILE A 81 6.18 -14.79 -8.75
C ILE A 81 5.20 -14.87 -9.92
N ASN A 82 3.94 -15.26 -9.67
CA ASN A 82 2.93 -15.34 -10.74
C ASN A 82 2.59 -13.96 -11.35
N TYR A 83 2.75 -12.88 -10.59
CA TYR A 83 2.59 -11.52 -11.09
C TYR A 83 3.80 -11.06 -11.94
N GLY A 84 4.94 -11.76 -11.85
CA GLY A 84 6.17 -11.45 -12.60
C GLY A 84 7.29 -10.83 -11.77
N PHE A 85 7.17 -10.80 -10.43
CA PHE A 85 8.30 -10.42 -9.59
C PHE A 85 9.37 -11.50 -9.61
N GLN A 86 10.62 -11.07 -9.51
CA GLN A 86 11.79 -11.90 -9.33
C GLN A 86 12.22 -11.85 -7.87
N LYS A 87 12.49 -13.01 -7.28
CA LYS A 87 13.04 -13.11 -5.93
C LYS A 87 14.55 -12.85 -5.97
N ASN A 88 14.98 -11.80 -5.28
CA ASN A 88 16.37 -11.58 -4.92
C ASN A 88 16.62 -12.13 -3.50
N ASP A 89 17.88 -12.20 -3.06
CA ASP A 89 18.23 -12.73 -1.73
C ASP A 89 17.41 -12.08 -0.60
N ASP A 90 17.19 -10.77 -0.66
CA ASP A 90 16.52 -10.02 0.41
C ASP A 90 15.06 -9.63 0.12
N PHE A 91 14.65 -9.49 -1.12
CA PHE A 91 13.34 -8.90 -1.46
C PHE A 91 12.86 -9.37 -2.84
N PHE A 92 11.66 -8.97 -3.22
CA PHE A 92 11.12 -9.20 -4.55
C PHE A 92 11.15 -7.92 -5.36
N SER A 93 11.53 -8.00 -6.62
CA SER A 93 11.50 -6.87 -7.54
C SER A 93 10.89 -7.25 -8.88
N ILE A 94 10.16 -6.33 -9.49
CA ILE A 94 9.70 -6.45 -10.88
C ILE A 94 10.36 -5.34 -11.69
N TYR A 95 10.73 -5.65 -12.92
CA TYR A 95 11.49 -4.78 -13.80
C TYR A 95 10.70 -4.44 -15.05
N ASP A 96 10.97 -3.25 -15.58
CA ASP A 96 10.49 -2.77 -16.87
C ASP A 96 11.71 -2.28 -17.66
N ASN A 97 12.08 -2.99 -18.72
CA ASN A 97 13.29 -2.73 -19.52
C ASN A 97 14.56 -2.56 -18.66
N ASP A 98 14.83 -3.55 -17.80
CA ASP A 98 15.96 -3.61 -16.85
C ASP A 98 15.96 -2.53 -15.74
N VAL A 99 14.99 -1.62 -15.73
CA VAL A 99 14.78 -0.68 -14.64
C VAL A 99 13.86 -1.29 -13.60
N GLU A 100 14.28 -1.25 -12.33
CA GLU A 100 13.46 -1.75 -11.23
C GLU A 100 12.20 -0.88 -11.08
N LYS A 101 11.04 -1.46 -11.40
CA LYS A 101 9.75 -0.78 -11.37
C LYS A 101 9.16 -0.78 -9.97
N PHE A 102 8.99 -1.96 -9.36
CA PHE A 102 8.49 -2.11 -7.99
C PHE A 102 9.37 -3.04 -7.16
N ARG A 103 9.46 -2.74 -5.86
CA ARG A 103 10.08 -3.61 -4.85
C ARG A 103 9.08 -3.97 -3.77
N VAL A 104 9.02 -5.24 -3.39
CA VAL A 104 8.30 -5.71 -2.20
C VAL A 104 9.30 -6.30 -1.22
N ALA A 105 9.29 -5.79 0.00
CA ALA A 105 10.20 -6.18 1.06
C ALA A 105 9.46 -6.27 2.42
N ASN A 106 10.16 -6.78 3.43
CA ASN A 106 9.65 -6.73 4.80
C ASN A 106 9.72 -5.28 5.32
N ALA A 107 8.63 -4.76 5.90
CA ALA A 107 8.63 -3.44 6.52
C ALA A 107 9.29 -3.44 7.91
N LEU A 108 9.62 -4.61 8.47
CA LEU A 108 10.36 -4.77 9.71
C LEU A 108 11.84 -5.04 9.42
N LYS A 109 12.73 -4.56 10.30
CA LYS A 109 14.17 -4.86 10.17
C LYS A 109 14.40 -6.38 10.27
N PRO A 110 15.30 -6.95 9.45
CA PRO A 110 16.29 -6.27 8.58
C PRO A 110 15.78 -5.78 7.22
N GLY A 111 14.51 -6.00 6.87
CA GLY A 111 13.95 -5.67 5.54
C GLY A 111 13.88 -6.89 4.60
N THR A 112 14.59 -7.96 4.95
CA THR A 112 14.61 -9.24 4.24
C THR A 112 13.26 -9.96 4.29
N LEU A 113 12.88 -10.56 3.17
CA LEU A 113 11.65 -11.32 2.97
C LEU A 113 11.95 -12.71 2.37
N ASN A 114 12.19 -13.69 3.25
CA ASN A 114 12.49 -15.09 2.93
C ASN A 114 11.34 -16.03 3.34
N GLU A 115 11.40 -17.31 2.96
CA GLU A 115 10.35 -18.29 3.25
C GLU A 115 10.03 -18.45 4.75
N ASP A 116 11.03 -18.26 5.61
CA ASP A 116 10.92 -18.35 7.06
C ASP A 116 10.54 -17.02 7.74
N THR A 117 10.39 -15.95 6.96
CA THR A 117 10.11 -14.61 7.49
C THR A 117 8.72 -14.54 8.11
N LYS A 118 8.67 -14.20 9.39
CA LYS A 118 7.43 -13.92 10.11
C LYS A 118 7.17 -12.43 10.12
N THR A 119 6.32 -11.96 9.22
CA THR A 119 5.96 -10.54 9.16
C THR A 119 4.47 -10.33 8.96
N GLN A 120 3.96 -9.26 9.56
CA GLN A 120 2.61 -8.76 9.40
C GLN A 120 2.62 -7.41 8.63
N ALA A 121 3.79 -7.02 8.12
CA ALA A 121 4.03 -5.72 7.53
C ALA A 121 5.00 -5.84 6.35
N LEU A 122 4.53 -5.43 5.17
CA LEU A 122 5.34 -5.34 3.96
C LEU A 122 5.52 -3.88 3.57
N LEU A 123 6.56 -3.64 2.80
CA LEU A 123 6.84 -2.37 2.17
C LEU A 123 6.82 -2.59 0.66
N LEU A 124 6.04 -1.78 -0.04
CA LEU A 124 5.99 -1.70 -1.49
C LEU A 124 6.56 -0.34 -1.91
N ALA A 125 7.58 -0.35 -2.76
CA ALA A 125 8.27 0.86 -3.18
C ALA A 125 8.38 0.99 -4.70
N THR A 126 8.55 2.23 -5.16
CA THR A 126 9.02 2.60 -6.51
C THR A 126 9.88 3.85 -6.42
N ASP A 127 10.90 3.98 -7.26
CA ASP A 127 11.68 5.21 -7.41
C ASP A 127 11.17 5.97 -8.65
N LEU A 128 10.44 7.06 -8.45
CA LEU A 128 9.83 7.84 -9.52
C LEU A 128 10.88 8.41 -10.46
N ALA A 129 12.03 8.83 -9.92
CA ALA A 129 13.10 9.40 -10.72
C ALA A 129 13.67 8.39 -11.72
N ALA A 130 13.66 7.10 -11.37
CA ALA A 130 14.14 6.04 -12.25
C ALA A 130 13.13 5.64 -13.33
N GLN A 131 11.84 6.00 -13.20
CA GLN A 131 10.80 5.54 -14.12
C GLN A 131 10.72 6.41 -15.37
N LYS A 132 10.68 5.77 -16.55
CA LYS A 132 10.45 6.46 -17.82
C LYS A 132 9.09 7.18 -17.88
N ASN A 133 8.04 6.59 -17.29
CA ASN A 133 6.75 7.25 -17.12
C ASN A 133 6.31 7.12 -15.65
N ALA A 134 6.67 8.11 -14.84
CA ALA A 134 6.35 8.13 -13.42
C ALA A 134 4.83 8.10 -13.15
N THR A 135 4.01 8.71 -14.01
CA THR A 135 2.55 8.77 -13.81
C THR A 135 1.93 7.38 -13.96
N ASP A 136 2.24 6.69 -15.05
CA ASP A 136 1.78 5.30 -15.28
C ASP A 136 2.31 4.37 -14.18
N SER A 137 3.56 4.55 -13.74
CA SER A 137 4.13 3.75 -12.65
C SER A 137 3.38 3.91 -11.33
N ILE A 138 2.85 5.10 -11.00
CA ILE A 138 1.97 5.27 -9.81
C ILE A 138 0.63 4.57 -9.98
N GLU A 139 0.01 4.64 -11.17
CA GLU A 139 -1.26 3.95 -11.40
C GLU A 139 -1.10 2.43 -11.32
N ASP A 140 -0.01 1.92 -11.89
CA ASP A 140 0.38 0.53 -11.81
C ASP A 140 0.68 0.09 -10.37
N LEU A 141 1.40 0.91 -9.60
CA LEU A 141 1.70 0.66 -8.19
C LEU A 141 0.41 0.52 -7.37
N LEU A 142 -0.51 1.47 -7.51
CA LEU A 142 -1.79 1.48 -6.78
C LEU A 142 -2.69 0.31 -7.18
N ARG A 143 -2.74 -0.01 -8.48
CA ARG A 143 -3.50 -1.15 -8.99
C ARG A 143 -2.95 -2.48 -8.48
N PHE A 144 -1.62 -2.64 -8.51
CA PHE A 144 -0.96 -3.81 -7.93
C PHE A 144 -1.21 -3.90 -6.42
N ALA A 145 -0.98 -2.81 -5.67
CA ALA A 145 -1.16 -2.78 -4.23
C ALA A 145 -2.58 -3.20 -3.82
N THR A 146 -3.60 -2.73 -4.54
CA THR A 146 -5.01 -3.08 -4.31
C THR A 146 -5.24 -4.58 -4.46
N LYS A 147 -4.89 -5.14 -5.63
CA LYS A 147 -5.06 -6.57 -5.91
C LYS A 147 -4.27 -7.45 -4.96
N PHE A 148 -3.04 -7.04 -4.64
CA PHE A 148 -2.16 -7.78 -3.76
C PHE A 148 -2.70 -7.81 -2.33
N CYS A 149 -3.13 -6.66 -1.80
CA CYS A 149 -3.71 -6.55 -0.47
C CYS A 149 -5.01 -7.33 -0.31
N GLU A 150 -5.86 -7.36 -1.35
CA GLU A 150 -7.05 -8.22 -1.37
C GLU A 150 -6.67 -9.70 -1.23
N LYS A 151 -5.61 -10.14 -1.91
CA LYS A 151 -5.15 -11.54 -1.87
C LYS A 151 -4.55 -11.93 -0.52
N ILE A 152 -3.74 -11.05 0.09
CA ILE A 152 -3.01 -11.36 1.33
C ILE A 152 -3.70 -10.85 2.60
N TYR A 153 -4.91 -10.28 2.46
CA TYR A 153 -5.71 -9.72 3.56
C TYR A 153 -4.98 -8.61 4.33
N ALA A 154 -4.53 -7.59 3.60
CA ALA A 154 -3.81 -6.43 4.12
C ALA A 154 -4.53 -5.11 3.85
N ASN A 155 -4.19 -4.09 4.64
CA ASN A 155 -4.53 -2.68 4.40
C ASN A 155 -3.36 -1.97 3.72
N ILE A 156 -3.68 -1.06 2.80
CA ILE A 156 -2.70 -0.16 2.19
C ILE A 156 -2.60 1.12 3.03
N CYS A 157 -1.38 1.49 3.39
CA CYS A 157 -1.07 2.71 4.13
C CYS A 157 -0.05 3.57 3.40
N ASP A 158 -0.11 4.88 3.62
CA ASP A 158 0.85 5.86 3.12
C ASP A 158 2.19 5.83 3.90
N SER A 159 3.10 6.76 3.55
CA SER A 159 4.42 6.87 4.18
C SER A 159 4.38 7.16 5.68
N ASP A 160 3.30 7.80 6.15
CA ASP A 160 3.04 8.09 7.57
C ASP A 160 2.26 6.96 8.26
N ARG A 161 2.08 5.84 7.55
CA ARG A 161 1.43 4.61 8.03
C ARG A 161 -0.03 4.85 8.40
N GLN A 162 -0.65 5.86 7.79
CA GLN A 162 -2.09 6.06 7.85
C GLN A 162 -2.76 5.32 6.70
N PRO A 163 -4.00 4.84 6.86
CA PRO A 163 -4.76 4.25 5.77
C PRO A 163 -4.74 5.17 4.54
N LEU A 164 -4.44 4.60 3.37
CA LEU A 164 -4.25 5.37 2.16
C LEU A 164 -5.55 6.11 1.79
N SER A 165 -5.50 7.44 1.79
CA SER A 165 -6.65 8.30 1.51
C SER A 165 -6.72 8.74 0.05
N ALA A 166 -7.89 9.21 -0.39
CA ALA A 166 -8.04 9.79 -1.73
C ALA A 166 -7.16 11.04 -1.94
N GLU A 167 -6.94 11.82 -0.89
CA GLU A 167 -6.04 12.97 -0.90
C GLU A 167 -4.58 12.53 -1.06
N SER A 168 -4.14 11.53 -0.29
CA SER A 168 -2.80 10.94 -0.42
C SER A 168 -2.57 10.37 -1.82
N ILE A 169 -3.57 9.70 -2.42
CA ILE A 169 -3.50 9.20 -3.81
C ILE A 169 -3.33 10.35 -4.80
N LYS A 170 -4.10 11.44 -4.62
CA LYS A 170 -3.97 12.63 -5.46
C LYS A 170 -2.57 13.22 -5.36
N ASP A 171 -2.01 13.31 -4.16
CA ASP A 171 -0.66 13.83 -3.92
C ASP A 171 0.42 12.97 -4.59
N LEU A 172 0.28 11.64 -4.55
CA LEU A 172 1.18 10.72 -5.26
C LEU A 172 1.13 10.93 -6.77
N LYS A 173 -0.08 11.05 -7.34
CA LYS A 173 -0.25 11.34 -8.77
C LYS A 173 0.35 12.69 -9.14
N MET A 174 0.10 13.74 -8.34
CA MET A 174 0.68 15.07 -8.56
C MET A 174 2.21 15.06 -8.47
N ARG A 175 2.80 14.29 -7.54
CA ARG A 175 4.26 14.10 -7.48
C ARG A 175 4.80 13.49 -8.76
N ALA A 176 4.18 12.43 -9.25
CA ALA A 176 4.60 11.77 -10.48
C ALA A 176 4.47 12.65 -11.73
N SER A 177 3.40 13.47 -11.82
CA SER A 177 3.21 14.37 -12.97
C SER A 177 4.30 15.43 -13.12
N ARG A 178 5.09 15.74 -12.07
CA ARG A 178 6.23 16.67 -12.17
C ARG A 178 7.34 16.15 -13.07
N TYR A 179 7.46 14.83 -13.22
CA TYR A 179 8.45 14.23 -14.10
C TYR A 179 8.08 14.37 -15.58
N LEU A 180 6.78 14.37 -15.92
CA LEU A 180 6.33 14.63 -17.28
C LEU A 180 6.66 16.06 -17.73
N LEU A 181 6.49 17.05 -16.83
CA LEU A 181 6.74 18.46 -17.14
C LEU A 181 8.23 18.78 -17.33
N ASN A 182 9.10 18.13 -16.54
CA ASN A 182 10.54 18.37 -16.62
C ASN A 182 11.16 17.75 -17.89
N ASP A 183 10.61 16.63 -18.39
CA ASP A 183 11.06 16.02 -19.64
C ASP A 183 10.71 16.91 -20.86
N GLU A 184 9.54 17.57 -20.83
CA GLU A 184 9.12 18.51 -21.89
C GLU A 184 9.96 19.80 -21.94
N GLU A 185 10.44 20.33 -20.80
CA GLU A 185 11.31 21.52 -20.78
C GLU A 185 12.75 21.23 -21.24
N SER A 186 13.15 19.96 -21.30
CA SER A 186 14.50 19.52 -21.69
C SER A 186 14.63 19.08 -23.16
N SER A 187 13.52 19.12 -23.92
CA SER A 187 13.38 18.73 -25.33
C SER A 187 13.43 19.94 -26.27
#